data_AF-A0A392VC87-F1
#
_entry.id   AF-A0A392VC87-F1
#
_cell.length_a   1.000
_cell.length_b   1.000
_cell.length_c   1.000
_cell.angle_alpha   90.00
_cell.angle_beta   90.00
_cell.angle_gamma   90.00
#
_symmetry.space_group_name_H-M   'P 1'
#
loop_
_entity.id
_entity.type
_entity.pdbx_description
1 polymer ?
#
loop_
_entity_poly.entity_id
_entity_poly.type
_entity_poly.pdbx_seq_one_letter_code
_entity_poly.pdbx_strand_id
1 'polypeptide(L)' 'VEGEVLYLYLAVASEAISAVLIRETEQGQKPVYFVSKALQGPELR' A
#
# COMPACT_ATOMS: atom_id res chain seq x y z
N VAL A 1 -10.27 -21.95 -8.03
CA VAL A 1 -9.66 -20.74 -8.64
C VAL A 1 -8.37 -20.51 -7.89
N GLU A 2 -7.23 -20.53 -8.58
CA GLU A 2 -5.95 -20.21 -7.96
C GLU A 2 -5.91 -18.70 -7.72
N GLY A 3 -5.52 -18.26 -6.51
CA GLY A 3 -5.45 -16.85 -6.17
C GLY A 3 -4.22 -16.17 -6.78
N GLU A 4 -4.28 -14.85 -6.98
CA GLU A 4 -3.13 -14.06 -7.40
C GLU A 4 -2.32 -13.57 -6.19
N VAL A 5 -0.99 -13.58 -6.30
CA VAL A 5 -0.10 -12.94 -5.32
C VAL A 5 0.02 -11.46 -5.62
N LEU A 6 -0.25 -10.62 -4.62
CA LEU A 6 -0.08 -9.17 -4.68
C LEU A 6 0.91 -8.71 -3.60
N TYR A 7 1.63 -7.65 -3.90
CA TYR A 7 2.65 -7.06 -3.03
C TYR A 7 2.13 -5.75 -2.44
N LEU A 8 2.42 -5.49 -1.16
CA LEU A 8 2.02 -4.26 -0.49
C LEU A 8 3.25 -3.39 -0.22
N TYR A 9 3.23 -2.18 -0.75
CA TYR A 9 4.27 -1.17 -0.53
C TYR A 9 3.74 -0.19 0.49
N LEU A 10 4.48 0.02 1.58
CA LEU A 10 4.10 0.90 2.68
C LEU A 10 5.04 2.10 2.77
N ALA A 11 4.46 3.29 2.87
CA ALA A 11 5.17 4.52 3.14
C ALA A 11 4.62 5.15 4.43
N VAL A 12 5.51 5.52 5.34
CA VAL A 12 5.17 6.12 6.63
C VAL A 12 5.77 7.52 6.70
N ALA A 13 4.92 8.49 7.00
CA ALA A 13 5.29 9.86 7.33
C ALA A 13 4.88 10.15 8.79
N SER A 14 5.32 11.29 9.34
CA SER A 14 5.05 11.64 10.74
C SER A 14 3.57 11.59 11.13
N GLU A 15 2.67 11.90 10.20
CA GLU A 15 1.22 11.98 10.45
C GLU A 15 0.38 11.22 9.42
N ALA A 16 0.99 10.34 8.62
CA ALA A 16 0.25 9.60 7.61
C ALA A 16 0.89 8.25 7.29
N ILE A 17 0.05 7.26 6.98
CA ILE A 17 0.46 6.00 6.38
C ILE A 17 -0.21 5.89 5.01
N SER A 18 0.57 5.53 4.01
CA SER A 18 0.07 5.24 2.67
C SER A 18 0.49 3.85 2.24
N ALA A 19 -0.36 3.18 1.49
CA ALA A 19 -0.10 1.87 0.94
C ALA A 19 -0.48 1.80 -0.54
N VAL A 20 0.34 1.10 -1.31
CA VAL A 20 0.02 0.73 -2.70
C VAL A 20 0.02 -0.79 -2.79
N LEU A 21 -1.09 -1.34 -3.29
CA LEU A 21 -1.18 -2.73 -3.69
C LEU A 21 -0.65 -2.88 -5.11
N ILE A 22 0.35 -3.71 -5.30
CA ILE A 22 1.10 -3.90 -6.54
C ILE A 22 0.88 -5.33 -7.06
N ARG A 23 0.72 -5.43 -8.37
CA ARG A 23 0.84 -6.67 -9.14
C ARG A 23 2.18 -6.69 -9.86
N GLU A 24 2.89 -7.80 -9.77
CA GLU A 24 4.07 -8.06 -10.62
C GLU A 24 3.63 -8.59 -11.97
N THR A 25 4.17 -8.05 -13.05
CA THR A 25 4.00 -8.58 -14.40
C THR A 25 5.34 -8.65 -15.12
N GLU A 26 5.38 -9.30 -16.28
CA GLU A 26 6.57 -9.30 -17.15
C GLU A 26 7.00 -7.90 -17.59
N GLN A 27 6.09 -6.93 -17.54
CA GLN A 27 6.33 -5.52 -17.88
C GLN A 27 6.77 -4.70 -16.65
N GLY A 28 6.93 -5.34 -15.49
CA GLY A 28 7.24 -4.73 -14.21
C GLY A 28 6.01 -4.56 -13.31
N GLN A 29 6.11 -3.61 -12.38
CA GLN A 29 5.10 -3.39 -11.35
C GLN A 29 3.92 -2.59 -11.85
N LYS A 30 2.70 -3.09 -11.62
CA LYS A 30 1.45 -2.39 -11.92
C LYS A 30 0.66 -2.12 -10.64
N PRO A 31 0.30 -0.86 -10.34
CA PRO A 31 -0.54 -0.55 -9.20
C PRO A 31 -1.97 -1.07 -9.42
N VAL A 32 -2.51 -1.72 -8.40
CA VAL A 32 -3.88 -2.24 -8.35
C VAL A 32 -4.76 -1.31 -7.52
N TYR A 33 -4.24 -0.84 -6.39
CA TYR A 33 -4.99 0.03 -5.49
C TYR A 33 -4.06 0.92 -4.67
N PHE A 34 -4.56 2.11 -4.33
CA PHE A 34 -3.86 3.06 -3.46
C PHE A 34 -4.77 3.45 -2.30
N VAL A 35 -4.21 3.51 -1.10
CA VAL A 35 -4.87 4.04 0.08
C VAL A 35 -3.91 4.93 0.86
N SER A 36 -4.44 6.00 1.43
CA SER A 36 -3.71 6.88 2.34
C SER A 36 -4.61 7.27 3.50
N LYS A 37 -4.04 7.29 4.70
CA LYS A 37 -4.74 7.68 5.93
C LYS A 37 -3.87 8.64 6.72
N ALA A 38 -4.43 9.81 7.01
CA ALA A 38 -3.87 10.69 8.03
C ALA A 38 -4.11 10.07 9.41
N LEU A 39 -3.05 10.00 10.20
CA LEU A 39 -3.08 9.48 11.57
C LEU A 39 -3.64 10.56 12.49
N GLN A 40 -4.47 10.16 13.45
CA GLN A 40 -5.08 11.09 14.39
C GLN A 40 -5.00 10.63 15.84
N GLY A 41 -4.80 11.59 16.75
CA GLY A 41 -4.86 11.36 18.19
C GLY A 41 -3.89 10.27 18.64
N PRO A 42 -4.37 9.15 19.22
CA PRO A 42 -3.53 8.04 19.65
C PRO A 42 -2.72 7.38 18.52
N GLU A 43 -3.14 7.50 17.26
CA GLU A 43 -2.45 6.86 16.12
C GLU A 43 -1.08 7.49 15.80
N LEU A 44 -0.78 8.66 16.39
CA LEU A 44 0.50 9.35 16.24
C LEU A 44 1.60 8.85 17.20
N ARG A 45 1.29 7.91 18.11
CA ARG A 45 2.20 7.49 19.20
C ARG A 45 2.23 5.98 19.41
#